data_AF-H2Y0J0-F1
#
_entry.id   AF-H2Y0J0-F1
#
_cell.length_a   1.000
_cell.length_b   1.000
_cell.length_c   1.000
_cell.angle_alpha   90.00
_cell.angle_beta   90.00
_cell.angle_gamma   90.00
#
_symmetry.space_group_name_H-M   'P 1'
#
loop_
_entity.id
_entity.type
_entity.pdbx_description
1 polymer ?
#
loop_
_entity_poly.entity_id
_entity_poly.type
_entity_poly.pdbx_seq_one_letter_code
_entity_poly.pdbx_strand_id
1 'polypeptide(L)'
;MKVIRNLQPATYYSFRIKSIGTNSLSSVGWSPIINTMTIPLVPSGVKTKNLSSSSFTLIWNQVSGASSYSVHVFQNVNEIFLSYLVETNKVEVMGLAPATLYICHVRATNRLNMSSDVANILQRTAPLPPTNVEVLLVRPNLISISWNAVNGATHYKVNILSPFTNLTVVTRDTNFTFNELNYGTMHEIFLISLSQEN
;
A
#
# COMPACT_ATOMS: atom_id res chain seq x y z
N MET A 1 -34.10 -19.39 17.44
CA MET A 1 -33.35 -18.12 17.53
C MET A 1 -33.72 -17.26 16.32
N LYS A 2 -34.17 -16.02 16.50
CA LYS A 2 -34.49 -15.10 15.39
C LYS A 2 -33.30 -14.15 15.18
N VAL A 3 -32.74 -14.14 13.98
CA VAL A 3 -31.61 -13.28 13.61
C VAL A 3 -32.16 -12.03 12.92
N ILE A 4 -31.77 -10.85 13.40
CA ILE A 4 -32.10 -9.57 12.75
C ILE A 4 -31.04 -9.33 11.68
N ARG A 5 -31.48 -9.08 10.44
CA ARG A 5 -30.63 -8.89 9.26
C ARG A 5 -30.81 -7.48 8.71
N ASN A 6 -29.92 -7.09 7.79
CA ASN A 6 -29.96 -5.80 7.09
C ASN A 6 -29.83 -4.58 8.02
N LEU A 7 -29.07 -4.74 9.12
CA LEU A 7 -28.67 -3.62 9.96
C LEU A 7 -27.62 -2.78 9.21
N GLN A 8 -27.66 -1.48 9.39
CA GLN A 8 -26.67 -0.55 8.85
C GLN A 8 -25.36 -0.71 9.64
N PRO A 9 -24.20 -0.80 8.99
CA PRO A 9 -22.89 -0.87 9.64
C PRO A 9 -22.61 0.35 10.52
N ALA A 10 -21.75 0.18 11.52
CA ALA A 10 -21.38 1.24 12.47
C ALA A 10 -22.57 2.10 12.96
N THR A 11 -23.74 1.49 13.21
CA THR A 11 -24.96 2.21 13.61
C THR A 11 -25.44 1.71 14.97
N TYR A 12 -25.89 2.63 15.83
CA TYR A 12 -26.46 2.32 17.13
C TYR A 12 -27.84 1.69 16.98
N TYR A 13 -28.05 0.57 17.66
CA TYR A 13 -29.34 -0.09 17.78
C TYR A 13 -29.69 -0.32 19.24
N SER A 14 -30.96 -0.07 19.55
CA SER A 14 -31.56 -0.36 20.85
C SER A 14 -32.54 -1.51 20.72
N PHE A 15 -32.38 -2.55 21.53
CA PHE A 15 -33.25 -3.72 21.54
C PHE A 15 -33.99 -3.85 22.86
N ARG A 16 -35.23 -4.30 22.77
CA ARG A 16 -36.05 -4.74 23.90
C ARG A 16 -36.96 -5.86 23.41
N ILE A 17 -37.29 -6.78 24.31
CA ILE A 17 -38.15 -7.93 24.01
C ILE A 17 -39.34 -7.95 24.96
N LYS A 18 -40.43 -8.59 24.51
CA LYS A 18 -41.65 -8.77 25.30
C LYS A 18 -42.05 -10.24 25.19
N SER A 19 -42.44 -10.87 26.30
CA SER A 19 -42.96 -12.23 26.25
C SER A 19 -44.43 -12.21 25.87
N ILE A 20 -44.84 -13.20 25.07
CA ILE A 20 -46.23 -13.46 24.70
C ILE A 20 -46.49 -14.92 25.07
N GLY A 21 -47.44 -15.14 25.98
CA GLY A 21 -47.90 -16.45 26.45
C GLY A 21 -49.10 -16.97 25.66
N THR A 22 -49.66 -18.08 26.12
CA THR A 22 -50.87 -18.68 25.53
C THR A 22 -52.04 -17.69 25.53
N ASN A 23 -52.90 -17.77 24.51
CA ASN A 23 -54.01 -16.83 24.29
C ASN A 23 -53.58 -15.37 24.01
N SER A 24 -52.38 -15.16 23.48
CA SER A 24 -51.84 -13.83 23.13
C SER A 24 -51.66 -12.87 24.33
N LEU A 25 -51.64 -13.41 25.55
CA LEU A 25 -51.40 -12.63 26.76
C LEU A 25 -49.91 -12.26 26.84
N SER A 26 -49.59 -10.96 26.82
CA SER A 26 -48.22 -10.48 26.89
C SER A 26 -47.81 -10.07 28.31
N SER A 27 -46.51 -10.06 28.64
CA SER A 27 -46.02 -9.47 29.88
C SER A 27 -46.51 -8.02 30.05
N VAL A 28 -46.61 -7.54 31.30
CA VAL A 28 -47.08 -6.16 31.57
C VAL A 28 -46.11 -5.12 30.95
N GLY A 29 -44.81 -5.38 31.03
CA GLY A 29 -43.76 -4.50 30.51
C GLY A 29 -42.87 -5.13 29.44
N TRP A 30 -42.08 -4.30 28.78
CA TRP A 30 -40.92 -4.71 27.97
C TRP A 30 -39.74 -5.07 28.87
N SER A 31 -38.78 -5.83 28.34
CA SER A 31 -37.46 -5.97 28.96
C SER A 31 -36.75 -4.60 29.08
N PRO A 32 -35.72 -4.49 29.93
CA PRO A 32 -34.77 -3.39 29.85
C PRO A 32 -34.23 -3.19 28.43
N ILE A 33 -33.91 -1.95 28.09
CA ILE A 33 -33.27 -1.60 26.81
C ILE A 33 -31.81 -2.05 26.87
N ILE A 34 -31.38 -2.75 25.84
CA ILE A 34 -29.96 -2.98 25.58
C ILE A 34 -29.53 -2.16 24.37
N ASN A 35 -28.36 -1.53 24.45
CA ASN A 35 -27.79 -0.74 23.36
C ASN A 35 -26.54 -1.43 22.85
N THR A 36 -26.38 -1.44 21.53
CA THR A 36 -25.15 -1.90 20.88
C THR A 36 -24.95 -1.16 19.57
N MET A 37 -23.81 -1.38 18.94
CA MET A 37 -23.50 -0.86 17.62
C MET A 37 -23.10 -2.04 16.74
N THR A 38 -23.44 -2.02 15.46
CA THR A 38 -22.85 -2.98 14.52
C THR A 38 -21.38 -2.64 14.26
N ILE A 39 -20.59 -3.62 13.85
CA ILE A 39 -19.20 -3.37 13.44
C ILE A 39 -19.14 -2.46 12.19
N PRO A 40 -18.02 -1.74 11.96
CA PRO A 40 -17.81 -0.98 10.73
C PRO A 40 -17.71 -1.89 9.50
N LEU A 41 -17.89 -1.28 8.32
CA LEU A 41 -17.51 -1.94 7.07
C LEU A 41 -16.00 -2.13 6.98
N VAL A 42 -15.59 -3.16 6.24
CA VAL A 42 -14.20 -3.38 5.87
C VAL A 42 -13.71 -2.18 5.05
N PRO A 43 -12.52 -1.60 5.35
CA PRO A 43 -11.92 -0.55 4.53
C PRO A 43 -11.83 -0.96 3.06
N SER A 44 -12.30 -0.12 2.15
CA SER A 44 -12.23 -0.36 0.71
C SER A 44 -11.19 0.53 0.04
N GLY A 45 -10.78 0.19 -1.18
CA GLY A 45 -9.85 1.00 -1.97
C GLY A 45 -8.46 1.14 -1.35
N VAL A 46 -8.03 0.15 -0.56
CA VAL A 46 -6.69 0.11 0.02
C VAL A 46 -5.66 0.10 -1.10
N LYS A 47 -4.75 1.07 -1.10
CA LYS A 47 -3.67 1.20 -2.08
C LYS A 47 -2.49 1.96 -1.49
N THR A 48 -1.37 1.93 -2.18
CA THR A 48 -0.15 2.63 -1.79
C THR A 48 0.14 3.80 -2.73
N LYS A 49 0.87 4.79 -2.21
CA LYS A 49 1.42 5.94 -2.94
C LYS A 49 2.82 6.25 -2.42
N ASN A 50 3.56 7.10 -3.14
CA ASN A 50 4.88 7.59 -2.74
C ASN A 50 5.83 6.43 -2.39
N LEU A 51 5.83 5.39 -3.22
CA LEU A 51 6.65 4.21 -3.00
C LEU A 51 8.14 4.58 -3.13
N SER A 52 8.92 4.21 -2.12
CA SER A 52 10.37 4.34 -2.11
C SER A 52 11.03 3.00 -1.76
N SER A 53 12.36 3.00 -1.64
CA SER A 53 13.11 1.84 -1.18
C SER A 53 12.94 1.56 0.32
N SER A 54 12.43 2.51 1.10
CA SER A 54 12.31 2.37 2.56
C SER A 54 10.96 2.82 3.14
N SER A 55 10.03 3.24 2.29
CA SER A 55 8.72 3.74 2.72
C SER A 55 7.65 3.63 1.64
N PHE A 56 6.39 3.73 2.06
CA PHE A 56 5.25 4.07 1.22
C PHE A 56 4.14 4.67 2.08
N THR A 57 3.23 5.41 1.46
CA THR A 57 1.99 5.87 2.10
C THR A 57 0.87 4.88 1.79
N LEU A 58 0.31 4.24 2.81
CA LEU A 58 -0.90 3.43 2.70
C LEU A 58 -2.12 4.33 2.83
N ILE A 59 -3.07 4.20 1.90
CA ILE A 59 -4.32 4.97 1.87
C ILE A 59 -5.52 4.07 1.61
N TRP A 60 -6.68 4.44 2.11
CA TRP A 60 -7.94 3.72 1.90
C TRP A 60 -9.12 4.68 1.89
N ASN A 61 -10.31 4.19 1.55
CA ASN A 61 -11.54 4.96 1.63
C ASN A 61 -11.99 5.12 3.09
N GLN A 62 -12.47 6.31 3.46
CA GLN A 62 -13.02 6.54 4.78
C GLN A 62 -14.26 5.67 5.03
N VAL A 63 -14.28 4.97 6.17
CA VAL A 63 -15.39 4.14 6.62
C VAL A 63 -16.30 4.96 7.53
N SER A 64 -17.56 5.11 7.13
CA SER A 64 -18.56 5.82 7.94
C SER A 64 -18.73 5.14 9.31
N GLY A 65 -18.74 5.95 10.37
CA GLY A 65 -18.88 5.48 11.76
C GLY A 65 -17.63 4.82 12.37
N ALA A 66 -16.52 4.73 11.63
CA ALA A 66 -15.21 4.41 12.20
C ALA A 66 -14.64 5.63 12.93
N SER A 67 -14.11 5.41 14.14
CA SER A 67 -13.37 6.42 14.91
C SER A 67 -11.86 6.31 14.71
N SER A 68 -11.36 5.14 14.34
CA SER A 68 -9.94 4.91 14.10
C SER A 68 -9.72 3.71 13.17
N TYR A 69 -8.48 3.54 12.73
CA TYR A 69 -8.03 2.40 11.94
C TYR A 69 -6.78 1.81 12.56
N SER A 70 -6.77 0.49 12.73
CA SER A 70 -5.53 -0.23 13.03
C SER A 70 -4.90 -0.70 11.73
N VAL A 71 -3.60 -0.44 11.61
CA VAL A 71 -2.78 -0.90 10.49
C VAL A 71 -1.66 -1.77 11.02
N HIS A 72 -1.58 -2.99 10.52
CA HIS A 72 -0.48 -3.91 10.83
C HIS A 72 0.27 -4.23 9.55
N VAL A 73 1.59 -4.07 9.58
CA VAL A 73 2.48 -4.37 8.47
C VAL A 73 3.30 -5.59 8.86
N PHE A 74 3.42 -6.53 7.92
CA PHE A 74 4.06 -7.81 8.12
C PHE A 74 5.14 -7.98 7.04
N GLN A 75 6.35 -8.39 7.46
CA GLN A 75 7.40 -8.81 6.52
C GLN A 75 7.30 -10.32 6.21
N ASN A 76 6.68 -11.08 7.12
CA ASN A 76 6.35 -12.49 7.01
C ASN A 76 4.97 -12.75 7.62
N VAL A 77 4.33 -13.87 7.34
CA VAL A 77 2.90 -14.09 7.68
C VAL A 77 2.61 -14.20 9.19
N ASN A 78 3.63 -14.31 10.04
CA ASN A 78 3.47 -14.74 11.43
C ASN A 78 3.70 -13.62 12.45
N GLU A 79 4.43 -12.56 12.09
CA GLU A 79 4.83 -11.52 13.04
C GLU A 79 4.50 -10.11 12.52
N ILE A 80 3.88 -9.32 13.39
CA ILE A 80 3.63 -7.90 13.13
C ILE A 80 4.98 -7.18 13.18
N PHE A 81 5.42 -6.69 12.03
CA PHE A 81 6.64 -5.91 11.91
C PHE A 81 6.42 -4.46 12.37
N LEU A 82 5.32 -3.82 11.95
CA LEU A 82 4.93 -2.47 12.37
C LEU A 82 3.44 -2.41 12.68
N SER A 83 3.07 -1.56 13.64
CA SER A 83 1.68 -1.36 14.06
C SER A 83 1.36 0.12 14.21
N TYR A 84 0.21 0.52 13.70
CA TYR A 84 -0.28 1.90 13.76
C TYR A 84 -1.74 1.94 14.19
N LEU A 85 -2.09 2.98 14.92
CA LEU A 85 -3.47 3.37 15.19
C LEU A 85 -3.64 4.82 14.71
N VAL A 86 -4.49 5.05 13.71
CA VAL A 86 -4.69 6.37 13.11
C VAL A 86 -6.17 6.73 13.06
N GLU A 87 -6.48 8.02 13.20
CA GLU A 87 -7.86 8.52 13.09
C GLU A 87 -8.25 8.91 11.66
N THR A 88 -7.26 8.99 10.76
CA THR A 88 -7.45 9.33 9.34
C THR A 88 -7.32 8.10 8.45
N ASN A 89 -7.69 8.25 7.17
CA ASN A 89 -7.70 7.16 6.18
C ASN A 89 -6.34 6.97 5.46
N LYS A 90 -5.25 7.32 6.13
CA LYS A 90 -3.88 7.18 5.60
C LYS A 90 -2.87 6.96 6.72
N VAL A 91 -1.79 6.27 6.40
CA VAL A 91 -0.59 6.16 7.24
C VAL A 91 0.66 6.12 6.39
N GLU A 92 1.73 6.78 6.85
CA GLU A 92 3.05 6.64 6.26
C GLU A 92 3.79 5.49 6.94
N VAL A 93 4.21 4.50 6.15
CA VAL A 93 4.98 3.35 6.62
C VAL A 93 6.43 3.61 6.25
N MET A 94 7.32 3.60 7.24
CA MET A 94 8.75 3.92 7.10
C MET A 94 9.62 2.84 7.73
N GLY A 95 10.93 2.89 7.49
CA GLY A 95 11.89 1.95 8.07
C GLY A 95 11.87 0.57 7.40
N LEU A 96 11.43 0.52 6.15
CA LEU A 96 11.32 -0.72 5.39
C LEU A 96 12.66 -1.08 4.72
N ALA A 97 12.93 -2.37 4.61
CA ALA A 97 14.00 -2.87 3.75
C ALA A 97 13.67 -2.70 2.25
N PRO A 98 14.65 -2.35 1.39
CA PRO A 98 14.49 -2.28 -0.06
C PRO A 98 14.10 -3.61 -0.70
N ALA A 99 13.45 -3.54 -1.88
CA ALA A 99 13.02 -4.70 -2.67
C ALA A 99 12.26 -5.80 -1.89
N THR A 100 11.64 -5.45 -0.77
CA THR A 100 11.06 -6.40 0.17
C THR A 100 9.54 -6.34 0.10
N LEU A 101 8.89 -7.51 0.07
CA LEU A 101 7.44 -7.63 0.06
C LEU A 101 6.88 -7.51 1.48
N TYR A 102 5.91 -6.63 1.67
CA TYR A 102 5.16 -6.47 2.90
C TYR A 102 3.67 -6.74 2.68
N ILE A 103 3.04 -7.33 3.69
CA ILE A 103 1.59 -7.49 3.77
C ILE A 103 1.07 -6.41 4.70
N CYS A 104 0.14 -5.58 4.22
CA CYS A 104 -0.48 -4.54 5.04
C CYS A 104 -1.92 -4.92 5.32
N HIS A 105 -2.30 -4.98 6.59
CA HIS A 105 -3.66 -5.22 7.06
C HIS A 105 -4.23 -3.92 7.62
N VAL A 106 -5.45 -3.55 7.20
CA VAL A 106 -6.18 -2.38 7.70
C VAL A 106 -7.53 -2.84 8.25
N ARG A 107 -7.88 -2.41 9.47
CA ARG A 107 -9.23 -2.57 10.04
C ARG A 107 -9.77 -1.22 10.44
N ALA A 108 -11.07 -1.03 10.28
CA ALA A 108 -11.79 0.10 10.85
C ALA A 108 -12.34 -0.25 12.23
N THR A 109 -12.27 0.67 13.18
CA THR A 109 -12.74 0.47 14.55
C THR A 109 -13.74 1.58 14.91
N ASN A 110 -14.89 1.23 15.48
CA ASN A 110 -15.88 2.20 15.96
C ASN A 110 -15.59 2.65 17.41
N ARG A 111 -16.40 3.58 17.91
CA ARG A 111 -16.26 4.16 19.26
C ARG A 111 -16.49 3.17 20.40
N LEU A 112 -17.04 1.99 20.11
CA LEU A 112 -17.21 0.90 21.08
C LEU A 112 -16.06 -0.14 20.98
N ASN A 113 -14.96 0.22 20.31
CA ASN A 113 -13.79 -0.65 20.09
C ASN A 113 -14.09 -1.95 19.33
N MET A 114 -15.16 -1.97 18.53
CA MET A 114 -15.44 -3.11 17.65
C MET A 114 -14.83 -2.86 16.27
N SER A 115 -14.05 -3.81 15.80
CA SER A 115 -13.35 -3.74 14.52
C SER A 115 -14.07 -4.47 13.40
N SER A 116 -13.91 -3.96 12.18
CA SER A 116 -14.26 -4.66 10.95
C SER A 116 -13.36 -5.88 10.70
N ASP A 117 -13.71 -6.68 9.70
CA ASP A 117 -12.76 -7.60 9.09
C ASP A 117 -11.58 -6.85 8.45
N VAL A 118 -10.56 -7.60 8.03
CA VAL A 118 -9.32 -7.08 7.45
C VAL A 118 -9.50 -6.76 5.98
N ALA A 119 -9.03 -5.58 5.58
CA ALA A 119 -8.63 -5.29 4.22
C ALA A 119 -7.12 -5.47 4.09
N ASN A 120 -6.65 -6.23 3.11
CA ASN A 120 -5.22 -6.47 2.91
C ASN A 120 -4.71 -6.01 1.53
N ILE A 121 -3.44 -5.62 1.49
CA ILE A 121 -2.69 -5.39 0.25
C ILE A 121 -1.26 -5.91 0.39
N LEU A 122 -0.69 -6.37 -0.73
CA LEU A 122 0.72 -6.71 -0.84
C LEU A 122 1.47 -5.53 -1.49
N GLN A 123 2.55 -5.07 -0.85
CA GLN A 123 3.38 -4.01 -1.39
C GLN A 123 4.85 -4.40 -1.33
N ARG A 124 5.55 -4.34 -2.47
CA ARG A 124 7.01 -4.46 -2.51
C ARG A 124 7.64 -3.07 -2.54
N THR A 125 8.62 -2.80 -1.67
CA THR A 125 9.42 -1.57 -1.72
C THR A 125 10.27 -1.51 -2.98
N ALA A 126 10.63 -0.30 -3.41
CA ALA A 126 11.49 -0.12 -4.58
C ALA A 126 12.90 -0.71 -4.32
N PRO A 127 13.61 -1.16 -5.37
CA PRO A 127 15.03 -1.46 -5.24
C PRO A 127 15.85 -0.18 -4.98
N LEU A 128 17.10 -0.35 -4.53
CA LEU A 128 18.04 0.77 -4.38
C LEU A 128 18.49 1.28 -5.75
N PRO A 129 18.92 2.56 -5.89
CA PRO A 129 19.50 3.03 -7.14
C PRO A 129 20.78 2.23 -7.48
N PRO A 130 21.12 2.08 -8.77
CA PRO A 130 22.38 1.44 -9.15
C PRO A 130 23.60 2.19 -8.65
N THR A 131 24.67 1.45 -8.37
CA THR A 131 25.95 1.96 -7.87
C THR A 131 27.08 1.55 -8.81
N ASN A 132 28.27 2.14 -8.61
CA ASN A 132 29.45 1.95 -9.45
C ASN A 132 29.15 2.14 -10.94
N VAL A 133 28.55 3.28 -11.28
CA VAL A 133 28.32 3.63 -12.69
C VAL A 133 29.67 3.99 -13.31
N GLU A 134 30.07 3.22 -14.31
CA GLU A 134 31.35 3.36 -14.99
C GLU A 134 31.14 3.60 -16.49
N VAL A 135 31.95 4.49 -17.05
CA VAL A 135 32.02 4.69 -18.50
C VAL A 135 33.04 3.71 -19.06
N LEU A 136 32.57 2.75 -19.85
CA LEU A 136 33.41 1.71 -20.45
C LEU A 136 34.09 2.17 -21.73
N LEU A 137 33.38 2.98 -22.54
CA LEU A 137 33.87 3.42 -23.84
C LEU A 137 33.27 4.77 -24.20
N VAL A 138 34.12 5.68 -24.69
CA VAL A 138 33.71 6.93 -25.31
C VAL A 138 34.30 7.01 -26.71
N ARG A 139 33.44 7.28 -27.68
CA ARG A 139 33.77 7.58 -29.08
C ARG A 139 33.01 8.83 -29.51
N PRO A 140 33.34 9.44 -30.66
CA PRO A 140 32.74 10.70 -31.09
C PRO A 140 31.20 10.74 -31.10
N ASN A 141 30.52 9.61 -31.35
CA ASN A 141 29.06 9.47 -31.39
C ASN A 141 28.53 8.30 -30.56
N LEU A 142 29.31 7.80 -29.59
CA LEU A 142 28.95 6.61 -28.82
C LEU A 142 29.47 6.71 -27.39
N ILE A 143 28.60 6.36 -26.44
CA ILE A 143 28.97 6.21 -25.03
C ILE A 143 28.46 4.86 -24.54
N SER A 144 29.36 4.05 -24.00
CA SER A 144 29.02 2.79 -23.34
C SER A 144 29.23 2.91 -21.84
N ILE A 145 28.26 2.45 -21.06
CA ILE A 145 28.28 2.50 -19.60
C ILE A 145 27.95 1.14 -19.00
N SER A 146 28.34 0.95 -17.75
CA SER A 146 27.95 -0.20 -16.92
C SER A 146 27.69 0.20 -15.48
N TRP A 147 27.04 -0.67 -14.73
CA TRP A 147 26.71 -0.47 -13.32
C TRP A 147 26.64 -1.82 -12.59
N ASN A 148 26.63 -1.80 -11.27
CA ASN A 148 26.42 -3.01 -10.48
C ASN A 148 24.98 -3.51 -10.58
N ALA A 149 24.81 -4.84 -10.56
CA ALA A 149 23.50 -5.44 -10.37
C ALA A 149 22.88 -5.00 -9.03
N VAL A 150 21.62 -4.57 -9.07
CA VAL A 150 20.86 -4.14 -7.90
C VAL A 150 19.95 -5.27 -7.42
N ASN A 151 20.04 -5.61 -6.14
CA ASN A 151 19.17 -6.63 -5.56
C ASN A 151 17.69 -6.26 -5.71
N GLY A 152 16.92 -7.21 -6.25
CA GLY A 152 15.48 -7.05 -6.49
C GLY A 152 15.10 -6.11 -7.63
N ALA A 153 16.06 -5.58 -8.38
CA ALA A 153 15.79 -5.00 -9.69
C ALA A 153 15.66 -6.13 -10.73
N THR A 154 14.60 -6.09 -11.52
CA THR A 154 14.40 -6.98 -12.68
C THR A 154 14.74 -6.29 -13.99
N HIS A 155 14.70 -4.95 -14.01
CA HIS A 155 15.03 -4.11 -15.16
C HIS A 155 15.75 -2.84 -14.70
N TYR A 156 16.43 -2.19 -15.64
CA TYR A 156 17.02 -0.87 -15.50
C TYR A 156 16.48 0.04 -16.59
N LYS A 157 16.06 1.24 -16.19
CA LYS A 157 15.70 2.32 -17.11
C LYS A 157 16.89 3.24 -17.23
N VAL A 158 17.42 3.36 -18.43
CA VAL A 158 18.55 4.23 -18.78
C VAL A 158 18.03 5.37 -19.64
N ASN A 159 18.27 6.60 -19.25
CA ASN A 159 17.90 7.77 -20.01
C ASN A 159 19.13 8.63 -20.30
N ILE A 160 19.28 9.05 -21.55
CA ILE A 160 20.29 10.02 -21.96
C ILE A 160 19.61 11.27 -22.49
N LEU A 161 20.05 12.42 -21.97
CA LEU A 161 19.50 13.74 -22.26
C LEU A 161 20.58 14.67 -22.79
N SER A 162 20.25 15.43 -23.82
CA SER A 162 21.00 16.58 -24.34
C SER A 162 20.01 17.57 -24.97
N PRO A 163 20.46 18.75 -25.43
CA PRO A 163 19.59 19.66 -26.18
C PRO A 163 18.96 19.07 -27.45
N PHE A 164 19.51 17.98 -27.98
CA PHE A 164 19.09 17.35 -29.23
C PHE A 164 18.63 15.90 -29.07
N THR A 165 18.93 15.26 -27.94
CA THR A 165 18.67 13.84 -27.68
C THR A 165 17.87 13.68 -26.40
N ASN A 166 16.77 12.94 -26.47
CA ASN A 166 16.09 12.41 -25.29
C ASN A 166 15.71 10.97 -25.58
N LEU A 167 16.60 10.05 -25.21
CA LEU A 167 16.38 8.62 -25.41
C LEU A 167 16.22 7.94 -24.07
N THR A 168 15.18 7.13 -23.95
CA THR A 168 14.91 6.30 -22.78
C THR A 168 14.83 4.85 -23.24
N VAL A 169 15.59 3.97 -22.60
CA VAL A 169 15.61 2.54 -22.87
C VAL A 169 15.44 1.77 -21.57
N VAL A 170 14.75 0.64 -21.65
CA VAL A 170 14.66 -0.33 -20.55
C VAL A 170 15.45 -1.58 -20.96
N THR A 171 16.35 -2.03 -20.09
CA THR A 171 17.16 -3.23 -20.30
C THR A 171 17.16 -4.10 -19.06
N ARG A 172 17.44 -5.39 -19.20
CA ARG A 172 17.71 -6.31 -18.08
C ARG A 172 19.20 -6.41 -17.78
N ASP A 173 20.04 -5.98 -18.71
CA ASP A 173 21.49 -6.01 -18.59
C ASP A 173 21.98 -4.93 -17.63
N THR A 174 23.19 -5.11 -17.13
CA THR A 174 23.88 -4.15 -16.26
C THR A 174 24.84 -3.23 -17.03
N ASN A 175 24.61 -3.11 -18.34
CA ASN A 175 25.33 -2.23 -19.23
C ASN A 175 24.41 -1.76 -20.36
N PHE A 176 24.77 -0.63 -20.97
CA PHE A 176 24.09 -0.13 -22.16
C PHE A 176 25.04 0.71 -23.00
N THR A 177 24.87 0.63 -24.31
CA THR A 177 25.62 1.44 -25.28
C THR A 177 24.68 2.38 -26.02
N PHE A 178 24.88 3.67 -25.83
CA PHE A 178 24.24 4.72 -26.62
C PHE A 178 25.03 4.94 -27.90
N ASN A 179 24.35 4.82 -29.04
CA ASN A 179 24.91 5.05 -30.36
C ASN A 179 24.29 6.32 -30.98
N GLU A 180 24.89 6.80 -32.07
CA GLU A 180 24.38 7.92 -32.88
C GLU A 180 24.20 9.23 -32.09
N LEU A 181 25.05 9.44 -31.09
CA LEU A 181 25.05 10.67 -30.29
C LEU A 181 25.62 11.85 -31.09
N ASN A 182 25.14 13.05 -30.78
CA ASN A 182 25.63 14.27 -31.38
C ASN A 182 27.07 14.57 -30.94
N TYR A 183 27.89 15.06 -31.88
CA TYR A 183 29.30 15.36 -31.61
C TYR A 183 29.45 16.62 -30.76
N GLY A 184 30.41 16.60 -29.83
CA GLY A 184 30.77 17.79 -29.02
C GLY A 184 29.66 18.28 -28.10
N THR A 185 28.60 17.48 -27.89
CA THR A 185 27.49 17.81 -27.00
C THR A 185 27.64 17.15 -25.64
N MET A 186 27.34 17.91 -24.59
CA MET A 186 27.23 17.35 -23.26
C MET A 186 25.95 16.50 -23.16
N HIS A 187 26.09 15.31 -22.60
CA HIS A 187 24.99 14.41 -22.32
C HIS A 187 24.90 14.13 -20.82
N GLU A 188 23.69 14.15 -20.30
CA GLU A 188 23.38 13.70 -18.94
C GLU A 188 22.75 12.32 -19.00
N ILE A 189 23.21 11.39 -18.16
CA ILE A 189 22.71 10.02 -18.11
C ILE A 189 22.06 9.78 -16.75
N PHE A 190 20.81 9.33 -16.77
CA PHE A 190 20.04 8.94 -15.60
C PHE A 190 19.78 7.44 -15.63
N LEU A 191 19.93 6.81 -14.47
CA LEU A 191 19.79 5.37 -14.33
C LEU A 191 18.88 5.05 -13.14
N ILE A 192 17.86 4.23 -13.39
CA ILE A 192 16.84 3.85 -12.40
C ILE A 192 16.71 2.33 -12.40
N SER A 193 16.72 1.72 -11.22
CA SER A 193 16.39 0.31 -11.02
C SER A 193 14.88 0.12 -10.88
N LEU A 194 14.35 -0.93 -11.51
CA LEU A 194 12.92 -1.24 -11.53
C LEU A 194 12.67 -2.68 -11.07
N SER A 195 11.65 -2.90 -10.26
CA SER A 195 11.25 -4.25 -9.81
C SER A 195 10.35 -4.99 -10.82
N GLN A 196 9.83 -4.31 -11.84
CA GLN A 196 9.08 -4.85 -12.97
C GLN A 196 9.22 -3.94 -14.20
N GLU A 197 8.89 -4.46 -15.38
CA GLU A 197 8.79 -3.66 -16.60
C GLU A 197 7.55 -2.75 -16.47
N ASN A 198 7.75 -1.42 -16.57
CA ASN A 198 6.68 -0.41 -16.45
C ASN A 198 6.20 0.04 -17.82
#